data_AF-A0A373NVV6-F1
#
_entry.id   AF-A0A373NVV6-F1
#
_cell.length_a   1.000
_cell.length_b   1.000
_cell.length_c   1.000
_cell.angle_alpha   90.00
_cell.angle_beta   90.00
_cell.angle_gamma   90.00
#
_symmetry.space_group_name_H-M   'P 1'
#
loop_
_entity.id
_entity.type
_entity.pdbx_description
1 polymer ?
#
loop_
_entity_poly.entity_id
_entity_poly.type
_entity_poly.pdbx_seq_one_letter_code
_entity_poly.pdbx_strand_id
1 'polypeptide(L)'
;MGWIFCMLLTAAGLAFFGIGWKSTKIRGIAYGMAAVLLLLSVALVALLFYRHQNITEPIQTSELFQADELTVTLRGITEKNDYRAGCFTILYQNVRNYLDSALYLPCLDQETFDAGEKSVTLRYGNETEAGEAEVKLTLTFYENRNICLVNGKKMYFAPKEGRGHEGYQKIEELFAFGSYRTELKVLKTDLEQDTLMAVDENGSRYWFSKVSEKLRTRAEEKMNLTAVSAGDVLVILSDGNTLMGDPYQIEHVYKIYVER
;
A
#
# COMPACT_ATOMS: atom_id res chain seq x y z
N MET A 1 12.12 -5.39 -21.01
CA MET A 1 12.84 -6.46 -20.28
C MET A 1 13.71 -7.34 -21.18
N GLY A 2 13.24 -7.78 -22.36
CA GLY A 2 14.06 -8.63 -23.26
C GLY A 2 15.38 -8.02 -23.75
N TRP A 3 15.47 -6.69 -23.91
CA TRP A 3 16.67 -6.04 -24.46
C TRP A 3 17.81 -5.92 -23.43
N ILE A 4 17.49 -5.75 -22.14
CA ILE A 4 18.48 -5.73 -21.05
C ILE A 4 19.09 -7.13 -20.89
N PHE A 5 18.27 -8.18 -21.01
CA PHE A 5 18.74 -9.56 -21.00
C PHE A 5 19.60 -9.90 -22.23
N CYS A 6 19.23 -9.37 -23.40
CA CYS A 6 20.02 -9.49 -24.63
C CYS A 6 21.36 -8.76 -24.53
N MET A 7 21.42 -7.60 -23.86
CA MET A 7 22.67 -6.90 -23.56
C MET A 7 23.52 -7.63 -22.51
N LEU A 8 22.91 -8.26 -21.50
CA LEU A 8 23.63 -9.06 -20.50
C LEU A 8 24.24 -10.33 -21.13
N LEU A 9 23.50 -11.01 -21.99
CA LEU A 9 23.98 -12.20 -22.73
C LEU A 9 25.07 -11.85 -23.75
N THR A 10 24.94 -10.72 -24.46
CA THR A 10 25.96 -10.27 -25.42
C THR A 10 27.21 -9.73 -24.72
N ALA A 11 27.07 -9.04 -23.58
CA ALA A 11 28.20 -8.60 -22.76
C ALA A 11 28.94 -9.78 -22.11
N ALA A 12 28.22 -10.79 -21.62
CA ALA A 12 28.82 -12.03 -21.13
C ALA A 12 29.53 -12.81 -22.26
N GLY A 13 28.95 -12.85 -23.46
CA GLY A 13 29.59 -13.44 -24.65
C GLY A 13 30.86 -12.71 -25.08
N LEU A 14 30.88 -11.37 -25.03
CA LEU A 14 32.04 -10.55 -25.36
C LEU A 14 33.16 -10.66 -24.31
N ALA A 15 32.81 -10.80 -23.03
CA ALA A 15 33.78 -11.03 -21.96
C ALA A 15 34.49 -12.38 -22.11
N PHE A 16 33.83 -13.41 -22.66
CA PHE A 16 34.45 -14.70 -22.96
C PHE A 16 35.32 -14.68 -24.24
N PHE A 17 34.90 -13.95 -25.28
CA PHE A 17 35.67 -13.86 -26.53
C PHE A 17 36.96 -13.03 -26.41
N GLY A 18 37.04 -12.08 -25.48
CA GLY A 18 38.24 -11.26 -25.26
C GLY A 18 39.40 -11.95 -24.54
N ILE A 19 39.23 -13.17 -24.02
CA ILE A 19 40.26 -13.89 -23.23
C ILE A 19 41.33 -14.54 -24.14
N GLY A 20 41.21 -14.40 -25.47
CA GLY A 20 42.17 -14.91 -26.46
C GLY A 20 43.49 -14.16 -26.58
N TRP A 21 43.88 -13.29 -25.64
CA TRP A 21 45.14 -12.56 -25.72
C TRP A 21 46.05 -12.86 -24.54
N LYS A 22 47.14 -13.60 -24.82
CA LYS A 22 48.29 -13.97 -23.97
C LYS A 22 48.32 -13.25 -22.61
N SER A 23 47.54 -13.71 -21.65
CA SER A 23 47.65 -13.28 -20.26
C SER A 23 48.00 -14.49 -19.39
N THR A 24 48.93 -14.30 -18.46
CA THR A 24 49.20 -15.29 -17.41
C THR A 24 47.90 -15.63 -16.70
N LYS A 25 47.60 -16.92 -16.43
CA LYS A 25 46.34 -17.42 -15.83
C LYS A 25 45.74 -16.50 -14.73
N ILE A 26 46.58 -15.91 -13.89
CA ILE A 26 46.19 -15.00 -12.79
C ILE A 26 45.59 -13.67 -13.29
N ARG A 27 46.14 -13.07 -14.34
CA ARG A 27 45.62 -11.81 -14.94
C ARG A 27 44.28 -12.04 -15.63
N GLY A 28 44.11 -13.16 -16.33
CA GLY A 28 42.83 -13.55 -16.94
C GLY A 28 41.71 -13.71 -15.90
N ILE A 29 42.01 -14.33 -14.75
CA ILE A 29 41.07 -14.44 -13.62
C ILE A 29 40.74 -13.07 -13.03
N ALA A 30 41.73 -12.18 -12.87
CA ALA A 30 41.51 -10.83 -12.36
C ALA A 30 40.63 -9.98 -13.29
N TYR A 31 40.85 -10.04 -14.61
CA TYR A 31 39.99 -9.37 -15.60
C TYR A 31 38.59 -9.97 -15.63
N GLY A 32 38.45 -11.29 -15.50
CA GLY A 32 37.16 -11.95 -15.38
C GLY A 32 36.37 -11.50 -14.14
N MET A 33 37.01 -11.44 -12.97
CA MET A 33 36.37 -10.93 -11.75
C MET A 33 36.02 -9.45 -11.86
N ALA A 34 36.89 -8.63 -12.43
CA ALA A 34 36.60 -7.21 -12.66
C ALA A 34 35.41 -7.01 -13.60
N ALA A 35 35.31 -7.81 -14.68
CA ALA A 35 34.18 -7.78 -15.59
C ALA A 35 32.87 -8.20 -14.91
N VAL A 36 32.90 -9.24 -14.06
CA VAL A 36 31.73 -9.66 -13.28
C VAL A 36 31.29 -8.58 -12.29
N LEU A 37 32.23 -7.95 -11.57
CA LEU A 37 31.92 -6.85 -10.65
C LEU A 37 31.32 -5.65 -11.38
N LEU A 38 31.79 -5.34 -12.58
CA LEU A 38 31.26 -4.26 -13.42
C LEU A 38 29.85 -4.61 -13.93
N LEU A 39 29.60 -5.85 -14.31
CA LEU A 39 28.25 -6.31 -14.68
C LEU A 39 27.28 -6.24 -13.50
N LEU A 40 27.72 -6.65 -12.30
CA LEU A 40 26.93 -6.56 -11.08
C LEU A 40 26.63 -5.10 -10.69
N SER A 41 27.60 -4.19 -10.85
CA SER A 41 27.37 -2.77 -10.55
C SER A 41 26.38 -2.14 -11.53
N VAL A 42 26.49 -2.45 -12.83
CA VAL A 42 25.53 -1.99 -13.85
C VAL A 42 24.13 -2.55 -13.57
N ALA A 43 24.03 -3.84 -13.22
CA ALA A 43 22.74 -4.45 -12.87
C ALA A 43 22.13 -3.81 -11.62
N LEU A 44 22.93 -3.50 -10.60
CA LEU A 44 22.48 -2.81 -9.38
C LEU A 44 21.98 -1.40 -9.69
N VAL A 45 22.71 -0.63 -10.50
CA VAL A 45 22.30 0.72 -10.91
C VAL A 45 21.00 0.67 -11.71
N ALA A 46 20.87 -0.26 -12.65
CA ALA A 46 19.63 -0.45 -13.41
C ALA A 46 18.45 -0.82 -12.52
N LEU A 47 18.66 -1.65 -11.48
CA LEU A 47 17.64 -2.03 -10.53
C LEU A 47 17.21 -0.86 -9.65
N LEU A 48 18.16 -0.05 -9.17
CA LEU A 48 17.86 1.17 -8.41
C LEU A 48 17.10 2.19 -9.26
N PHE A 49 17.49 2.35 -10.53
CA PHE A 49 16.78 3.23 -11.47
C PHE A 49 15.36 2.74 -11.76
N TYR A 50 15.19 1.44 -11.99
CA TYR A 50 13.87 0.82 -12.18
C TYR A 50 12.97 1.05 -10.96
N ARG A 51 13.50 0.79 -9.75
CA ARG A 51 12.80 1.02 -8.48
C ARG A 51 12.40 2.47 -8.32
N HIS A 52 13.30 3.40 -8.63
CA HIS A 52 13.02 4.83 -8.52
C HIS A 52 11.86 5.21 -9.44
N GLN A 53 11.93 4.90 -10.74
CA GLN A 53 10.91 5.31 -11.70
C GLN A 53 9.56 4.61 -11.54
N ASN A 54 9.55 3.33 -11.16
CA ASN A 54 8.32 2.53 -11.19
C ASN A 54 7.66 2.38 -9.81
N ILE A 55 8.33 2.74 -8.72
CA ILE A 55 7.81 2.56 -7.36
C ILE A 55 7.92 3.87 -6.59
N THR A 56 9.15 4.35 -6.35
CA THR A 56 9.36 5.52 -5.48
C THR A 56 8.79 6.80 -6.07
N GLU A 57 9.11 7.14 -7.32
CA GLU A 57 8.64 8.37 -7.96
C GLU A 57 7.09 8.44 -8.04
N PRO A 58 6.36 7.37 -8.40
CA PRO A 58 4.90 7.35 -8.26
C PRO A 58 4.41 7.61 -6.84
N ILE A 59 4.99 6.98 -5.81
CA ILE A 59 4.60 7.21 -4.41
C ILE A 59 4.89 8.67 -3.98
N GLN A 60 5.93 9.29 -4.52
CA GLN A 60 6.32 10.65 -4.13
C GLN A 60 5.52 11.74 -4.84
N THR A 61 5.09 11.47 -6.08
CA THR A 61 4.38 12.43 -6.94
C THR A 61 2.87 12.27 -6.90
N SER A 62 2.37 11.16 -6.34
CA SER A 62 0.94 10.96 -6.15
C SER A 62 0.40 11.84 -5.03
N GLU A 63 -0.69 12.53 -5.35
CA GLU A 63 -1.43 13.37 -4.39
C GLU A 63 -2.36 12.52 -3.52
N LEU A 64 -2.81 11.37 -4.06
CA LEU A 64 -3.74 10.47 -3.40
C LEU A 64 -3.15 9.07 -3.27
N PHE A 65 -3.40 8.49 -2.11
CA PHE A 65 -3.25 7.08 -1.81
C PHE A 65 -4.63 6.49 -1.62
N GLN A 66 -4.97 5.51 -2.43
CA GLN A 66 -6.14 4.69 -2.24
C GLN A 66 -5.71 3.31 -1.79
N ALA A 67 -6.08 2.91 -0.59
CA ALA A 67 -5.97 1.51 -0.19
C ALA A 67 -7.30 0.84 -0.48
N ASP A 68 -7.28 -0.11 -1.40
CA ASP A 68 -8.36 -1.07 -1.50
C ASP A 68 -8.11 -2.07 -0.36
N GLU A 69 -8.73 -1.80 0.79
CA GLU A 69 -8.92 -2.86 1.74
C GLU A 69 -10.01 -3.77 1.19
N LEU A 70 -9.58 -4.98 0.82
CA LEU A 70 -10.28 -6.26 0.82
C LEU A 70 -10.02 -7.02 -0.48
N THR A 71 -8.98 -7.84 -0.42
CA THR A 71 -9.24 -9.27 -0.52
C THR A 71 -8.92 -9.84 0.85
N VAL A 72 -9.78 -9.56 1.84
CA VAL A 72 -9.74 -10.26 3.12
C VAL A 72 -10.84 -11.29 3.04
N THR A 73 -10.48 -12.54 2.79
CA THR A 73 -11.42 -13.65 2.92
C THR A 73 -11.63 -13.96 4.40
N LEU A 74 -12.14 -13.00 5.18
CA LEU A 74 -12.81 -13.32 6.44
C LEU A 74 -14.26 -13.61 6.09
N ARG A 75 -14.56 -14.90 5.83
CA ARG A 75 -15.92 -15.44 5.59
C ARG A 75 -16.60 -15.10 4.25
N GLY A 76 -15.85 -14.86 3.17
CA GLY A 76 -16.39 -14.93 1.81
C GLY A 76 -17.25 -13.75 1.34
N ILE A 77 -16.96 -12.53 1.80
CA ILE A 77 -17.61 -11.30 1.28
C ILE A 77 -16.55 -10.37 0.70
N THR A 78 -16.69 -10.04 -0.58
CA THR A 78 -15.89 -9.05 -1.31
C THR A 78 -16.48 -7.67 -1.06
N GLU A 79 -15.95 -6.91 -0.11
CA GLU A 79 -16.38 -5.52 0.12
C GLU A 79 -15.24 -4.56 -0.15
N LYS A 80 -15.34 -3.78 -1.23
CA LYS A 80 -14.33 -2.80 -1.61
C LYS A 80 -14.37 -1.61 -0.64
N ASN A 81 -13.59 -1.66 0.45
CA ASN A 81 -13.41 -0.50 1.31
C ASN A 81 -12.35 0.38 0.65
N ASP A 82 -12.82 1.33 -0.17
CA ASP A 82 -11.97 2.32 -0.81
C ASP A 82 -11.55 3.36 0.24
N TYR A 83 -10.44 3.12 0.93
CA TYR A 83 -9.84 4.14 1.79
C TYR A 83 -9.01 5.08 0.94
N ARG A 84 -9.30 6.39 0.99
CA ARG A 84 -8.48 7.42 0.32
C ARG A 84 -7.81 8.29 1.37
N ALA A 85 -6.51 8.53 1.22
CA ALA A 85 -5.76 9.47 2.02
C ALA A 85 -4.99 10.43 1.13
N GLY A 86 -5.02 11.71 1.49
CA GLY A 86 -4.15 12.71 0.88
C GLY A 86 -2.68 12.47 1.26
N CYS A 87 -1.78 12.92 0.38
CA CYS A 87 -0.34 12.82 0.57
C CYS A 87 0.18 13.53 1.84
N PHE A 88 -0.56 14.50 2.38
CA PHE A 88 -0.18 15.23 3.59
C PHE A 88 -0.52 14.52 4.90
N THR A 89 -1.25 13.40 4.84
CA THR A 89 -1.70 12.69 6.04
C THR A 89 -0.56 11.92 6.71
N ILE A 90 -0.60 11.78 8.04
CA ILE A 90 0.40 11.01 8.80
C ILE A 90 0.44 9.55 8.31
N LEU A 91 -0.74 8.96 8.05
CA LEU A 91 -0.83 7.61 7.52
C LEU A 91 -0.12 7.47 6.18
N TYR A 92 -0.37 8.39 5.23
CA TYR A 92 0.32 8.37 3.94
C TYR A 92 1.83 8.42 4.12
N GLN A 93 2.33 9.33 4.96
CA GLN A 93 3.76 9.50 5.19
C GLN A 93 4.37 8.26 5.84
N ASN A 94 3.68 7.63 6.79
CA ASN A 94 4.14 6.41 7.43
C ASN A 94 4.19 5.21 6.46
N VAL A 95 3.13 5.01 5.67
CA VAL A 95 3.10 3.96 4.64
C VAL A 95 4.16 4.22 3.57
N ARG A 96 4.28 5.47 3.10
CA ARG A 96 5.34 5.88 2.17
C ARG A 96 6.72 5.56 2.71
N ASN A 97 7.03 5.97 3.94
CA ASN A 97 8.34 5.75 4.55
C ASN A 97 8.66 4.25 4.64
N TYR A 98 7.67 3.44 5.01
CA TYR A 98 7.82 1.99 5.04
C TYR A 98 8.13 1.42 3.65
N LEU A 99 7.35 1.78 2.63
CA LEU A 99 7.53 1.30 1.26
C LEU A 99 8.82 1.82 0.59
N ASP A 100 9.20 3.07 0.84
CA ASP A 100 10.44 3.70 0.37
C ASP A 100 11.68 3.12 1.08
N SER A 101 11.52 2.50 2.24
CA SER A 101 12.61 1.78 2.92
C SER A 101 12.88 0.39 2.30
N ALA A 102 11.92 -0.17 1.56
CA ALA A 102 11.96 -1.55 1.13
C ALA A 102 12.70 -1.76 -0.20
N LEU A 103 13.36 -2.93 -0.31
CA LEU A 103 13.95 -3.44 -1.53
C LEU A 103 12.94 -4.29 -2.30
N TYR A 104 12.84 -4.03 -3.61
CA TYR A 104 11.99 -4.77 -4.54
C TYR A 104 12.89 -5.46 -5.55
N LEU A 105 12.90 -6.79 -5.55
CA LEU A 105 13.71 -7.58 -6.48
C LEU A 105 12.81 -8.29 -7.51
N PRO A 106 13.09 -8.15 -8.81
CA PRO A 106 12.29 -8.81 -9.83
C PRO A 106 12.40 -10.32 -9.74
N CYS A 107 11.25 -11.00 -9.74
CA CYS A 107 11.19 -12.45 -9.82
C CYS A 107 11.41 -12.90 -11.27
N LEU A 108 12.25 -13.92 -11.47
CA LEU A 108 12.43 -14.55 -12.78
C LEU A 108 11.19 -15.36 -13.18
N ASP A 109 10.56 -16.00 -12.20
CA ASP A 109 9.25 -16.64 -12.32
C ASP A 109 8.17 -15.55 -12.19
N GLN A 110 7.25 -15.50 -13.16
CA GLN A 110 6.05 -14.67 -13.18
C GLN A 110 4.78 -15.52 -13.26
N GLU A 111 4.89 -16.81 -12.96
CA GLU A 111 3.77 -17.72 -12.88
C GLU A 111 2.87 -17.36 -11.68
N THR A 112 1.61 -17.76 -11.80
CA THR A 112 0.64 -17.68 -10.72
C THR A 112 1.17 -18.39 -9.49
N PHE A 113 1.17 -17.70 -8.35
CA PHE A 113 1.51 -18.25 -7.05
C PHE A 113 0.24 -18.35 -6.19
N ASP A 114 0.32 -19.14 -5.14
CA ASP A 114 -0.70 -19.18 -4.11
C ASP A 114 -0.71 -17.85 -3.33
N ALA A 115 -1.62 -16.96 -3.73
CA ALA A 115 -1.84 -15.65 -3.13
C ALA A 115 -2.31 -15.72 -1.67
N GLY A 116 -2.74 -16.90 -1.18
CA GLY A 116 -3.36 -17.01 0.13
C GLY A 116 -4.74 -16.33 0.19
N GLU A 117 -5.29 -16.25 1.39
CA GLU A 117 -6.66 -15.77 1.61
C GLU A 117 -6.75 -14.25 1.85
N LYS A 118 -5.64 -13.61 2.20
CA LYS A 118 -5.59 -12.20 2.57
C LYS A 118 -4.58 -11.42 1.76
N SER A 119 -5.04 -10.28 1.24
CA SER A 119 -4.18 -9.31 0.56
C SER A 119 -4.65 -7.88 0.76
N VAL A 120 -3.69 -6.95 0.74
CA VAL A 120 -3.90 -5.50 0.76
C VAL A 120 -3.39 -4.94 -0.56
N THR A 121 -4.22 -4.14 -1.24
CA THR A 121 -3.81 -3.46 -2.47
C THR A 121 -3.77 -1.95 -2.26
N LEU A 122 -2.61 -1.36 -2.52
CA LEU A 122 -2.34 0.05 -2.42
C LEU A 122 -2.24 0.66 -3.83
N ARG A 123 -3.07 1.65 -4.11
CA ARG A 123 -3.11 2.38 -5.38
C ARG A 123 -2.66 3.82 -5.15
N TYR A 124 -1.64 4.24 -5.87
CA TYR A 124 -1.15 5.62 -5.86
C TYR A 124 -1.57 6.29 -7.15
N GLY A 125 -2.14 7.48 -7.03
CA GLY A 125 -2.67 8.22 -8.17
C GLY A 125 -2.87 9.69 -7.90
N ASN A 126 -3.42 10.37 -8.92
CA ASN A 126 -3.86 11.75 -8.82
C ASN A 126 -5.37 11.82 -9.05
N GLU A 127 -6.02 12.80 -8.48
CA GLU A 127 -7.40 13.12 -8.85
C GLU A 127 -7.38 13.83 -10.19
N THR A 128 -8.12 13.31 -11.17
CA THR A 128 -8.33 14.02 -12.43
C THR A 128 -9.42 15.07 -12.27
N GLU A 129 -9.47 16.05 -13.16
CA GLU A 129 -10.51 17.11 -13.17
C GLU A 129 -11.95 16.54 -13.25
N ALA A 130 -12.11 15.27 -13.64
CA ALA A 130 -13.39 14.56 -13.69
C ALA A 130 -13.75 13.80 -12.38
N GLY A 131 -12.92 13.87 -11.33
CA GLY A 131 -13.08 13.11 -10.09
C GLY A 131 -12.70 11.62 -10.21
N GLU A 132 -12.14 11.21 -11.35
CA GLU A 132 -11.62 9.85 -11.55
C GLU A 132 -10.16 9.78 -11.09
N ALA A 133 -9.80 8.72 -10.36
CA ALA A 133 -8.42 8.53 -9.89
C ALA A 133 -7.55 7.94 -11.01
N GLU A 134 -6.57 8.70 -11.49
CA GLU A 134 -5.55 8.17 -12.41
C GLU A 134 -4.53 7.35 -11.60
N VAL A 135 -4.62 6.03 -11.69
CA VAL A 135 -3.72 5.12 -10.95
C VAL A 135 -2.38 5.01 -11.66
N LYS A 136 -1.31 5.53 -11.04
CA LYS A 136 0.07 5.46 -11.53
C LYS A 136 0.80 4.20 -11.05
N LEU A 137 0.47 3.74 -9.84
CA LEU A 137 1.10 2.58 -9.22
C LEU A 137 0.07 1.77 -8.43
N THR A 138 0.13 0.45 -8.59
CA THR A 138 -0.61 -0.53 -7.78
C THR A 138 0.40 -1.47 -7.12
N LEU A 139 0.33 -1.58 -5.80
CA LEU A 139 1.12 -2.50 -4.98
C LEU A 139 0.19 -3.46 -4.26
N THR A 140 0.31 -4.77 -4.49
CA THR A 140 -0.47 -5.77 -3.76
C THR A 140 0.42 -6.62 -2.88
N PHE A 141 0.09 -6.71 -1.60
CA PHE A 141 0.80 -7.49 -0.59
C PHE A 141 -0.08 -8.62 -0.10
N TYR A 142 0.52 -9.78 0.14
CA TYR A 142 -0.17 -10.99 0.57
C TYR A 142 0.31 -11.42 1.95
N GLU A 143 -0.61 -11.93 2.76
CA GLU A 143 -0.31 -12.39 4.12
C GLU A 143 0.73 -13.52 4.10
N ASN A 144 1.76 -13.40 4.95
CA ASN A 144 2.84 -14.40 5.10
C ASN A 144 3.64 -14.68 3.81
N ARG A 145 3.69 -13.72 2.86
CA ARG A 145 4.45 -13.86 1.61
C ARG A 145 5.51 -12.79 1.46
N ASN A 146 6.72 -13.19 1.10
CA ASN A 146 7.80 -12.27 0.70
C ASN A 146 7.59 -11.66 -0.70
N ILE A 147 6.36 -11.66 -1.22
CA ILE A 147 6.04 -11.31 -2.60
C ILE A 147 5.08 -10.13 -2.59
N CYS A 148 5.37 -9.15 -3.43
CA CYS A 148 4.50 -8.04 -3.75
C CYS A 148 4.26 -8.01 -5.27
N LEU A 149 3.04 -7.69 -5.70
CA LEU A 149 2.78 -7.33 -7.10
C LEU A 149 2.95 -5.83 -7.29
N VAL A 150 3.84 -5.43 -8.19
CA VAL A 150 4.05 -4.05 -8.61
C VAL A 150 3.48 -3.89 -10.01
N ASN A 151 2.35 -3.18 -10.15
CA ASN A 151 1.59 -3.06 -11.39
C ASN A 151 1.33 -4.44 -12.05
N GLY A 152 0.95 -5.42 -11.21
CA GLY A 152 0.68 -6.80 -11.62
C GLY A 152 1.91 -7.69 -11.84
N LYS A 153 3.14 -7.17 -11.67
CA LYS A 153 4.38 -7.95 -11.82
C LYS A 153 4.90 -8.44 -10.48
N LYS A 154 5.26 -9.71 -10.41
CA LYS A 154 5.78 -10.36 -9.21
C LYS A 154 7.17 -9.84 -8.86
N MET A 155 7.31 -9.35 -7.63
CA MET A 155 8.57 -8.88 -7.04
C MET A 155 8.74 -9.51 -5.66
N TYR A 156 9.97 -9.86 -5.31
CA TYR A 156 10.31 -10.12 -3.91
C TYR A 156 10.35 -8.79 -3.15
N PHE A 157 9.66 -8.76 -2.02
CA PHE A 157 9.59 -7.62 -1.13
C PHE A 157 10.45 -7.88 0.10
N ALA A 158 11.40 -6.98 0.37
CA ALA A 158 12.29 -7.06 1.53
C ALA A 158 12.35 -5.67 2.19
N PRO A 159 11.50 -5.39 3.20
CA PRO A 159 11.55 -4.14 3.93
C PRO A 159 12.86 -4.04 4.72
N LYS A 160 13.33 -2.81 4.95
CA LYS A 160 14.48 -2.58 5.84
C LYS A 160 14.14 -2.96 7.28
N GLU A 161 12.89 -2.73 7.66
CA GLU A 161 12.33 -3.07 8.96
C GLU A 161 11.52 -4.36 8.84
N GLY A 162 11.98 -5.44 9.48
CA GLY A 162 11.27 -6.71 9.54
C GLY A 162 11.56 -7.64 8.35
N ARG A 163 10.66 -8.61 8.14
CA ARG A 163 10.77 -9.62 7.08
C ARG A 163 9.77 -9.36 5.97
N GLY A 164 10.13 -9.72 4.74
CA GLY A 164 9.24 -9.59 3.57
C GLY A 164 7.84 -10.15 3.77
N HIS A 165 7.72 -11.30 4.45
CA HIS A 165 6.46 -12.00 4.69
C HIS A 165 5.55 -11.31 5.70
N GLU A 166 6.10 -10.38 6.48
CA GLU A 166 5.34 -9.53 7.41
C GLU A 166 4.84 -8.26 6.70
N GLY A 167 5.09 -8.10 5.40
CA GLY A 167 4.74 -6.92 4.63
C GLY A 167 3.28 -6.52 4.79
N TYR A 168 2.39 -7.50 4.67
CA TYR A 168 0.95 -7.34 4.88
C TYR A 168 0.63 -6.87 6.31
N GLN A 169 1.11 -7.56 7.33
CA GLN A 169 0.81 -7.27 8.73
C GLN A 169 1.33 -5.89 9.15
N LYS A 170 2.50 -5.48 8.62
CA LYS A 170 3.04 -4.17 8.92
C LYS A 170 2.21 -3.06 8.30
N ILE A 171 1.68 -3.26 7.10
CA ILE A 171 0.75 -2.31 6.47
C ILE A 171 -0.53 -2.21 7.29
N GLU A 172 -1.14 -3.33 7.70
CA GLU A 172 -2.32 -3.30 8.59
C GLU A 172 -2.04 -2.55 9.91
N GLU A 173 -0.90 -2.80 10.54
CA GLU A 173 -0.48 -2.09 11.76
C GLU A 173 -0.39 -0.58 11.52
N LEU A 174 0.21 -0.15 10.40
CA LEU A 174 0.31 1.26 10.05
C LEU A 174 -1.07 1.89 9.86
N PHE A 175 -2.04 1.18 9.30
CA PHE A 175 -3.41 1.69 9.16
C PHE A 175 -4.12 1.80 10.50
N ALA A 176 -3.96 0.80 11.36
CA ALA A 176 -4.58 0.77 12.68
C ALA A 176 -4.07 1.91 13.59
N PHE A 177 -2.77 2.19 13.57
CA PHE A 177 -2.14 3.18 14.47
C PHE A 177 -1.84 4.53 13.81
N GLY A 178 -1.70 4.59 12.49
CA GLY A 178 -1.40 5.81 11.74
C GLY A 178 -2.64 6.63 11.39
N SER A 179 -3.84 6.08 11.57
CA SER A 179 -5.10 6.79 11.38
C SER A 179 -5.40 7.72 12.56
N TYR A 180 -6.02 8.87 12.27
CA TYR A 180 -6.51 9.77 13.30
C TYR A 180 -7.73 9.14 13.99
N ARG A 181 -7.69 9.04 15.33
CA ARG A 181 -8.76 8.47 16.14
C ARG A 181 -9.61 9.59 16.74
N THR A 182 -10.89 9.62 16.40
CA THR A 182 -11.87 10.55 16.97
C THR A 182 -12.96 9.76 17.66
N GLU A 183 -13.21 10.06 18.93
CA GLU A 183 -14.30 9.47 19.71
C GLU A 183 -15.51 10.40 19.68
N LEU A 184 -16.66 9.89 19.24
CA LEU A 184 -17.89 10.66 19.10
C LEU A 184 -19.06 9.90 19.72
N LYS A 185 -19.90 10.61 20.45
CA LYS A 185 -21.12 10.06 21.04
C LYS A 185 -22.29 10.20 20.06
N VAL A 186 -23.00 9.10 19.80
CA VAL A 186 -24.14 9.09 18.87
C VAL A 186 -25.27 9.95 19.42
N LEU A 187 -25.75 10.89 18.62
CA LEU A 187 -26.94 11.69 18.90
C LEU A 187 -28.19 11.05 18.30
N LYS A 188 -28.13 10.71 17.01
CA LYS A 188 -29.23 10.12 16.26
C LYS A 188 -28.73 9.32 15.07
N THR A 189 -29.52 8.34 14.69
CA THR A 189 -29.31 7.49 13.51
C THR A 189 -30.52 7.58 12.60
N ASP A 190 -30.29 7.63 11.28
CA ASP A 190 -31.33 7.54 10.26
C ASP A 190 -31.06 6.28 9.44
N LEU A 191 -31.94 5.29 9.60
CA LEU A 191 -31.81 3.98 8.94
C LEU A 191 -32.23 4.02 7.47
N GLU A 192 -33.10 4.96 7.07
CA GLU A 192 -33.56 5.06 5.68
C GLU A 192 -32.49 5.68 4.79
N GLN A 193 -31.77 6.67 5.33
CA GLN A 193 -30.72 7.38 4.62
C GLN A 193 -29.31 6.83 4.89
N ASP A 194 -29.19 5.83 5.75
CA ASP A 194 -27.91 5.30 6.26
C ASP A 194 -26.98 6.41 6.78
N THR A 195 -27.55 7.31 7.59
CA THR A 195 -26.81 8.45 8.17
C THR A 195 -26.76 8.40 9.68
N LEU A 196 -25.73 9.04 10.24
CA LEU A 196 -25.51 9.13 11.67
C LEU A 196 -25.05 10.53 12.03
N MET A 197 -25.59 11.05 13.13
CA MET A 197 -25.11 12.28 13.74
C MET A 197 -24.49 11.94 15.09
N ALA A 198 -23.30 12.48 15.33
CA ALA A 198 -22.57 12.29 16.58
C ALA A 198 -22.02 13.62 17.10
N VAL A 199 -21.56 13.61 18.34
CA VAL A 199 -21.00 14.79 19.01
C VAL A 199 -19.68 14.45 19.68
N ASP A 200 -18.71 15.36 19.62
CA ASP A 200 -17.47 15.22 20.38
C ASP A 200 -17.66 15.64 21.86
N GLU A 201 -16.59 15.57 22.64
CA GLU A 201 -16.60 16.01 24.05
C GLU A 201 -16.88 17.52 24.22
N ASN A 202 -16.60 18.33 23.19
CA ASN A 202 -16.77 19.78 23.21
C ASN A 202 -18.18 20.23 22.77
N GLY A 203 -19.03 19.30 22.32
CA GLY A 203 -20.36 19.62 21.80
C GLY A 203 -20.42 19.89 20.29
N SER A 204 -19.31 19.74 19.57
CA SER A 204 -19.25 19.87 18.10
C SER A 204 -19.98 18.71 17.43
N ARG A 205 -20.91 19.03 16.54
CA ARG A 205 -21.74 18.02 15.85
C ARG A 205 -21.07 17.55 14.58
N TYR A 206 -21.13 16.25 14.33
CA TYR A 206 -20.61 15.60 13.14
C TYR A 206 -21.74 14.85 12.42
N TRP A 207 -21.70 14.88 11.08
CA TRP A 207 -22.63 14.13 10.24
C TRP A 207 -21.87 13.14 9.36
N PHE A 208 -22.40 11.92 9.30
CA PHE A 208 -21.87 10.81 8.51
C PHE A 208 -22.97 10.25 7.61
N SER A 209 -22.61 9.87 6.39
CA SER A 209 -23.47 9.12 5.47
C SER A 209 -22.81 7.80 5.09
N LYS A 210 -23.63 6.89 4.55
CA LYS A 210 -23.20 5.54 4.15
C LYS A 210 -22.50 4.79 5.28
N VAL A 211 -22.99 4.97 6.51
CA VAL A 211 -22.33 4.51 7.73
C VAL A 211 -22.20 2.99 7.73
N SER A 212 -23.21 2.27 7.22
CA SER A 212 -23.22 0.81 7.16
C SER A 212 -22.12 0.21 6.28
N GLU A 213 -21.55 0.97 5.35
CA GLU A 213 -20.39 0.53 4.56
C GLU A 213 -19.14 0.38 5.45
N LYS A 214 -18.95 1.31 6.40
CA LYS A 214 -17.72 1.45 7.20
C LYS A 214 -17.86 0.98 8.66
N LEU A 215 -19.08 0.70 9.10
CA LEU A 215 -19.39 0.29 10.47
C LEU A 215 -18.94 -1.16 10.72
N ARG A 216 -18.14 -1.35 11.78
CA ARG A 216 -17.57 -2.63 12.19
C ARG A 216 -17.61 -2.81 13.70
N THR A 217 -17.55 -4.05 14.18
CA THR A 217 -17.22 -4.35 15.57
C THR A 217 -15.72 -4.10 15.83
N ARG A 218 -15.30 -4.09 17.10
CA ARG A 218 -13.87 -4.07 17.46
C ARG A 218 -13.11 -5.30 16.93
N ALA A 219 -13.80 -6.42 16.76
CA ALA A 219 -13.26 -7.64 16.15
C ALA A 219 -13.34 -7.64 14.60
N GLU A 220 -13.59 -6.47 14.00
CA GLU A 220 -13.62 -6.23 12.55
C GLU A 220 -14.77 -6.89 11.80
N GLU A 221 -15.77 -7.41 12.51
CA GLU A 221 -16.97 -7.97 11.88
C GLU A 221 -17.90 -6.86 11.40
N LYS A 222 -18.52 -7.05 10.23
CA LYS A 222 -19.52 -6.11 9.70
C LYS A 222 -20.67 -5.94 10.68
N MET A 223 -21.03 -4.69 10.95
CA MET A 223 -22.13 -4.34 11.83
C MET A 223 -23.17 -3.51 11.07
N ASN A 224 -24.44 -3.77 11.35
CA ASN A 224 -25.55 -3.01 10.80
C ASN A 224 -25.81 -1.75 11.66
N LEU A 225 -26.16 -0.64 11.03
CA LEU A 225 -26.54 0.61 11.72
C LEU A 225 -27.69 0.40 12.71
N THR A 226 -28.58 -0.58 12.49
CA THR A 226 -29.64 -0.95 13.45
C THR A 226 -29.13 -1.38 14.83
N ALA A 227 -27.86 -1.79 14.93
CA ALA A 227 -27.24 -2.17 16.18
C ALA A 227 -26.68 -0.96 16.97
N VAL A 228 -26.67 0.24 16.37
CA VAL A 228 -26.18 1.48 16.97
C VAL A 228 -27.36 2.26 17.56
N SER A 229 -27.17 2.81 18.76
CA SER A 229 -28.18 3.55 19.51
C SER A 229 -27.66 4.91 19.95
N ALA A 230 -28.57 5.86 20.15
CA ALA A 230 -28.23 7.14 20.74
C ALA A 230 -27.56 6.95 22.10
N GLY A 231 -26.44 7.64 22.32
CA GLY A 231 -25.63 7.52 23.51
C GLY A 231 -24.46 6.55 23.40
N ASP A 232 -24.42 5.67 22.39
CA ASP A 232 -23.23 4.85 22.11
C ASP A 232 -22.01 5.73 21.81
N VAL A 233 -20.82 5.25 22.18
CA VAL A 233 -19.56 5.87 21.76
C VAL A 233 -19.08 5.18 20.50
N LEU A 234 -18.89 5.98 19.45
CA LEU A 234 -18.22 5.57 18.23
C LEU A 234 -16.80 6.03 18.28
N VAL A 235 -15.93 5.21 17.71
CA VAL A 235 -14.60 5.63 17.37
C VAL A 235 -14.44 5.60 15.87
N ILE A 236 -14.00 6.73 15.36
CA ILE A 236 -13.84 6.98 13.94
C ILE A 236 -12.36 7.07 13.67
N LEU A 237 -11.90 6.21 12.77
CA LEU A 237 -10.58 6.30 12.19
C LEU A 237 -10.71 7.10 10.89
N SER A 238 -9.90 8.13 10.72
CA SER A 238 -9.90 8.97 9.52
C SER A 238 -8.52 9.52 9.20
N ASP A 239 -8.45 10.30 8.13
CA ASP A 239 -7.26 11.07 7.75
C ASP A 239 -7.04 12.36 8.58
N GLY A 240 -7.99 12.70 9.48
CA GLY A 240 -7.96 13.88 10.32
C GLY A 240 -8.50 15.16 9.68
N ASN A 241 -8.82 15.14 8.38
CA ASN A 241 -9.37 16.31 7.70
C ASN A 241 -10.87 16.44 7.96
N THR A 242 -11.28 17.63 8.38
CA THR A 242 -12.68 17.95 8.68
C THR A 242 -13.08 19.19 7.89
N LEU A 243 -14.15 19.08 7.10
CA LEU A 243 -14.77 20.20 6.41
C LEU A 243 -15.37 21.17 7.43
N MET A 244 -15.06 22.45 7.25
CA MET A 244 -15.58 23.53 8.09
C MET A 244 -17.07 23.74 7.80
N GLY A 245 -17.92 23.24 8.68
CA GLY A 245 -19.38 23.40 8.64
C GLY A 245 -20.01 22.84 9.92
N ASP A 246 -21.18 23.31 10.32
CA ASP A 246 -21.96 22.70 11.41
C ASP A 246 -23.27 22.12 10.80
N PRO A 247 -23.45 20.79 10.79
CA PRO A 247 -22.55 19.78 11.35
C PRO A 247 -21.27 19.58 10.53
N TYR A 248 -20.18 19.27 11.23
CA TYR A 248 -18.87 18.98 10.66
C TYR A 248 -18.91 17.67 9.87
N GLN A 249 -18.10 17.57 8.82
CA GLN A 249 -17.95 16.36 8.02
C GLN A 249 -16.48 15.96 7.96
N ILE A 250 -16.19 14.70 8.31
CA ILE A 250 -14.86 14.13 8.13
C ILE A 250 -14.78 13.62 6.69
N GLU A 251 -13.82 14.13 5.92
CA GLU A 251 -13.74 13.84 4.48
C GLU A 251 -13.48 12.34 4.23
N HIS A 252 -12.42 11.80 4.85
CA HIS A 252 -11.97 10.44 4.58
C HIS A 252 -12.04 9.58 5.83
N VAL A 253 -13.24 9.08 6.12
CA VAL A 253 -13.45 8.07 7.15
C VAL A 253 -12.94 6.71 6.67
N TYR A 254 -12.05 6.11 7.43
CA TYR A 254 -11.53 4.76 7.24
C TYR A 254 -12.48 3.71 7.83
N LYS A 255 -12.73 3.81 9.13
CA LYS A 255 -13.48 2.80 9.90
C LYS A 255 -14.28 3.47 10.99
N ILE A 256 -15.45 2.92 11.28
CA ILE A 256 -16.27 3.32 12.42
C ILE A 256 -16.47 2.07 13.27
N TYR A 257 -16.08 2.13 14.54
CA TYR A 257 -16.37 1.06 15.49
C TYR A 257 -17.15 1.58 16.69
N VAL A 258 -18.08 0.76 17.17
CA VAL A 258 -18.79 1.02 18.41
C VAL A 258 -17.92 0.53 19.57
N GLU A 259 -17.64 1.40 20.55
CA GLU A 259 -16.93 1.05 21.77
C GLU A 259 -17.94 0.52 22.81
N ARG A 260 -18.11 -0.80 22.82
CA ARG A 260 -18.94 -1.57 23.77
C ARG A 260 -18.12 -2.66 24.44
#